data_AF-A0A815K5U7-F1
#
_entry.id   AF-A0A815K5U7-F1
#
_cell.length_a   1.000
_cell.length_b   1.000
_cell.length_c   1.000
_cell.angle_alpha   90.00
_cell.angle_beta   90.00
_cell.angle_gamma   90.00
#
_symmetry.space_group_name_H-M   'P 1'
#
loop_
_entity.id
_entity.type
_entity.pdbx_description
1 polymer ?
#
loop_
_entity_poly.entity_id
_entity_poly.type
_entity_poly.pdbx_seq_one_letter_code
_entity_poly.pdbx_strand_id
1 'polypeptide(L)'
;LVPRMPWHDEALVVFGEAARDVARHFIQRWNIHKCEKFLYNDSYPFLLPKTYDDREELRVTNWKEFLDSPPYRVDAQCVRSVGPWSIGTKTIESSIQNAYIQMIDAAKYYIYIENQFFITMAEDAVVKNQLAEALYRRIIRAHASREKFRIYIVLPLLPGFDNVNAVQAVLYFIMPSIELFNCYRVYSIDNSLSP
;
A
#
# COMPACT_ATOMS: atom_id res chain seq x y z
N LEU A 1 -6.38 -33.94 14.26
CA LEU A 1 -5.82 -32.58 14.49
C LEU A 1 -6.02 -31.79 13.21
N VAL A 2 -6.64 -30.62 13.27
CA VAL A 2 -6.78 -29.73 12.10
C VAL A 2 -5.58 -28.78 12.12
N PRO A 3 -4.78 -28.69 11.03
CA PRO A 3 -3.64 -27.78 10.99
C PRO A 3 -4.11 -26.32 11.00
N ARG A 4 -3.33 -25.43 11.63
CA ARG A 4 -3.57 -23.99 11.53
C ARG A 4 -3.22 -23.48 10.13
N MET A 5 -3.88 -22.42 9.68
CA MET A 5 -3.42 -21.64 8.54
C MET A 5 -2.24 -20.74 8.99
N PRO A 6 -1.04 -20.83 8.38
CA PRO A 6 0.04 -19.90 8.66
C PRO A 6 -0.33 -18.46 8.29
N TRP A 7 0.27 -17.50 8.99
CA TRP A 7 0.11 -16.07 8.72
C TRP A 7 1.48 -15.52 8.31
N HIS A 8 1.57 -14.97 7.11
CA HIS A 8 2.74 -14.28 6.57
C HIS A 8 2.34 -12.84 6.31
N ASP A 9 3.08 -11.90 6.89
CA ASP A 9 2.75 -10.47 6.88
C ASP A 9 4.02 -9.64 7.05
N GLU A 10 3.94 -8.38 6.64
CA GLU A 10 5.06 -7.45 6.67
C GLU A 10 4.68 -6.19 7.44
N ALA A 11 5.56 -5.75 8.34
CA ALA A 11 5.37 -4.54 9.12
C ALA A 11 6.68 -3.77 9.25
N LEU A 12 6.57 -2.47 9.49
CA LEU A 12 7.72 -1.60 9.71
C LEU A 12 7.50 -0.71 10.93
N VAL A 13 8.60 -0.25 11.51
CA VAL A 13 8.60 0.80 12.52
C VAL A 13 9.27 2.05 11.96
N VAL A 14 8.67 3.21 12.24
CA VAL A 14 9.28 4.51 11.97
C VAL A 14 9.41 5.28 13.27
N PHE A 15 10.41 6.15 13.31
CA PHE A 15 10.67 7.00 14.46
C PHE A 15 10.75 8.46 14.02
N GLY A 16 10.78 9.36 15.01
CA GLY A 16 10.92 10.79 14.77
C GLY A 16 9.72 11.39 14.03
N GLU A 17 10.00 12.18 13.00
CA GLU A 17 9.00 13.00 12.30
C GLU A 17 7.93 12.14 11.62
N ALA A 18 8.32 11.07 10.95
CA ALA A 18 7.38 10.12 10.34
C ALA A 18 6.45 9.47 11.37
N ALA A 19 6.95 9.18 12.58
CA ALA A 19 6.10 8.68 13.66
C ALA A 19 5.08 9.74 14.12
N ARG A 20 5.48 11.02 14.15
CA ARG A 20 4.57 12.13 14.45
C ARG A 20 3.51 12.32 13.34
N ASP A 21 3.83 12.03 12.08
CA ASP A 21 2.87 12.07 10.97
C ASP A 21 1.81 10.97 11.11
N VAL A 22 2.23 9.75 11.47
CA VAL A 22 1.29 8.66 11.82
C VAL A 22 0.42 9.05 13.01
N ALA A 23 1.00 9.66 14.06
CA ALA A 23 0.25 10.14 15.21
C ALA A 23 -0.77 11.22 14.84
N ARG A 24 -0.43 12.16 13.93
CA ARG A 24 -1.39 13.16 13.41
C ARG A 24 -2.57 12.50 12.71
N HIS A 25 -2.34 11.45 11.91
CA HIS A 25 -3.43 10.71 11.28
C HIS A 25 -4.37 10.08 12.33
N PHE A 26 -3.80 9.47 13.39
CA PHE A 26 -4.59 8.92 14.50
C PHE A 26 -5.40 10.01 15.21
N ILE A 27 -4.77 11.12 15.59
CA ILE A 27 -5.40 12.24 16.28
C ILE A 27 -6.56 12.82 15.47
N GLN A 28 -6.37 12.98 14.16
CA GLN A 28 -7.42 13.46 13.27
C GLN A 28 -8.64 12.54 13.30
N ARG A 29 -8.43 11.23 13.19
CA ARG A 29 -9.51 10.23 13.25
C ARG A 29 -10.21 10.21 14.60
N TRP A 30 -9.42 10.22 15.67
CA TRP A 30 -9.94 10.23 17.03
C TRP A 30 -10.85 11.43 17.29
N ASN A 31 -10.37 12.64 16.97
CA ASN A 31 -11.10 13.87 17.21
C ASN A 31 -12.40 13.94 16.38
N ILE A 32 -12.39 13.48 15.12
CA ILE A 32 -13.60 13.39 14.29
C ILE A 32 -14.61 12.43 14.89
N HIS A 33 -14.17 11.23 15.29
CA HIS A 33 -15.07 10.25 15.88
C HIS A 33 -15.65 10.74 17.22
N LYS A 34 -14.83 11.43 18.02
CA LYS A 34 -15.29 12.10 19.23
C LYS A 34 -16.37 13.13 18.90
N CYS A 35 -16.15 14.01 17.91
CA CYS A 35 -17.16 14.99 17.50
C CYS A 35 -18.46 14.34 17.05
N GLU A 36 -18.40 13.24 16.31
CA GLU A 36 -19.59 12.57 15.75
C GLU A 36 -20.41 11.81 16.79
N LYS A 37 -19.78 11.18 17.78
CA LYS A 37 -20.46 10.22 18.68
C LYS A 37 -20.32 10.52 20.17
N PHE A 38 -19.31 11.29 20.57
CA PHE A 38 -18.90 11.44 21.98
C PHE A 38 -18.53 12.89 22.33
N LEU A 39 -19.20 13.86 21.69
CA LEU A 39 -18.84 15.29 21.80
C LEU A 39 -18.81 15.75 23.26
N TYR A 40 -19.86 15.41 24.02
CA TYR A 40 -20.03 15.81 25.42
C TYR A 40 -19.55 14.76 26.44
N ASN A 41 -18.89 13.69 25.99
CA ASN A 41 -18.35 12.68 26.89
C ASN A 41 -16.89 13.04 27.24
N ASP A 42 -16.69 13.56 28.44
CA ASP A 42 -15.39 14.02 28.93
C ASP A 42 -14.40 12.88 29.21
N SER A 43 -14.88 11.63 29.33
CA SER A 43 -14.00 10.46 29.47
C SER A 43 -13.13 10.21 28.24
N TYR A 44 -13.49 10.81 27.09
CA TYR A 44 -12.70 10.76 25.86
C TYR A 44 -12.14 12.17 25.58
N PRO A 45 -10.87 12.45 25.85
CA PRO A 45 -10.31 13.79 25.62
C PRO A 45 -10.10 14.05 24.12
N PHE A 46 -10.11 15.32 23.71
CA PHE A 46 -9.54 15.70 22.43
C PHE A 46 -8.02 15.53 22.48
N LEU A 47 -7.44 15.03 21.39
CA LEU A 47 -6.00 14.85 21.28
C LEU A 47 -5.38 16.00 20.50
N LEU A 48 -4.17 16.39 20.89
CA LEU A 48 -3.39 17.44 20.24
C LEU A 48 -2.09 16.87 19.69
N PRO A 49 -1.69 17.23 18.46
CA PRO A 49 -0.45 16.75 17.90
C PRO A 49 0.75 17.46 18.54
N LYS A 50 1.84 16.72 18.77
CA LYS A 50 3.13 17.31 19.15
C LYS A 50 3.72 18.15 18.01
N THR A 51 4.41 19.24 18.35
CA THR A 51 5.13 20.10 17.39
C THR A 51 6.34 19.36 16.81
N TYR A 52 7.02 19.94 15.82
CA TYR A 52 8.27 19.39 15.27
C TYR A 52 9.53 20.00 15.89
N ASP A 53 9.40 21.11 16.63
CA ASP A 53 10.53 21.92 17.09
C ASP A 53 11.44 21.21 18.10
N ASP A 54 10.89 20.28 18.87
CA ASP A 54 11.66 19.51 19.85
C ASP A 54 12.46 18.41 19.16
N ARG A 55 13.69 18.76 18.77
CA ARG A 55 14.64 17.85 18.10
C ARG A 55 15.23 16.81 19.03
N GLU A 56 15.28 17.04 20.35
CA GLU A 56 15.83 16.07 21.30
C GLU A 56 14.82 14.93 21.55
N GLU A 57 13.52 15.23 21.65
CA GLU A 57 12.46 14.19 21.67
C GLU A 57 12.41 13.37 20.36
N LEU A 58 12.85 13.93 19.23
CA LEU A 58 12.92 13.21 17.96
C LEU A 58 14.10 12.23 17.89
N ARG A 59 15.07 12.33 18.81
CA ARG A 59 16.22 11.41 18.85
C ARG A 59 15.78 10.07 19.41
N VAL A 60 15.93 9.06 18.59
CA VAL A 60 15.63 7.68 18.98
C VAL A 60 16.76 7.15 19.84
N THR A 61 16.60 7.23 21.16
CA THR A 61 17.57 6.71 22.13
C THR A 61 17.17 5.33 22.67
N ASN A 62 15.87 5.02 22.65
CA ASN A 62 15.29 3.81 23.22
C ASN A 62 14.86 2.76 22.18
N TRP A 63 15.37 2.82 20.94
CA TRP A 63 15.02 1.81 19.91
C TRP A 63 15.31 0.37 20.35
N LYS A 64 16.27 0.17 21.27
CA LYS A 64 16.61 -1.15 21.85
C LYS A 64 15.47 -1.79 22.64
N GLU A 65 14.46 -1.03 23.04
CA GLU A 65 13.27 -1.56 23.72
C GLU A 65 12.31 -2.24 22.72
N PHE A 66 12.42 -1.93 21.43
CA PHE A 66 11.47 -2.37 20.40
C PHE A 66 12.11 -3.21 19.28
N LEU A 67 13.43 -3.13 19.12
CA LEU A 67 14.15 -3.74 18.00
C LEU A 67 15.38 -4.53 18.45
N ASP A 68 15.55 -5.70 17.85
CA ASP A 68 16.73 -6.56 18.03
C ASP A 68 17.98 -6.02 17.30
N SER A 69 17.80 -5.08 16.37
CA SER A 69 18.87 -4.49 15.56
C SER A 69 18.71 -2.97 15.45
N PRO A 70 19.81 -2.22 15.27
CA PRO A 70 19.74 -0.76 15.17
C PRO A 70 18.94 -0.31 13.94
N PRO A 71 18.12 0.74 14.07
CA PRO A 71 17.37 1.28 12.95
C PRO A 71 18.29 1.96 11.93
N TYR A 72 17.88 1.94 10.67
CA TYR A 72 18.56 2.63 9.58
C TYR A 72 17.98 4.04 9.39
N ARG A 73 18.82 4.99 8.97
CA ARG A 73 18.35 6.32 8.54
C ARG A 73 17.87 6.23 7.10
N VAL A 74 16.63 6.64 6.87
CA VAL A 74 15.98 6.66 5.56
C VAL A 74 15.16 7.94 5.43
N ASP A 75 14.94 8.38 4.20
CA ASP A 75 13.90 9.37 3.90
C ASP A 75 12.56 8.63 3.84
N ALA A 76 11.65 8.99 4.75
CA ALA A 76 10.35 8.35 4.88
C ALA A 76 9.22 9.36 4.67
N GLN A 77 8.18 8.95 3.94
CA GLN A 77 6.98 9.73 3.75
C GLN A 77 5.76 8.88 4.10
N CYS A 78 4.95 9.34 5.05
CA CYS A 78 3.67 8.71 5.34
C CYS A 78 2.67 8.99 4.23
N VAL A 79 1.99 7.94 3.78
CA VAL A 79 0.91 7.99 2.78
C VAL A 79 -0.33 7.30 3.32
N ARG A 80 -1.51 7.66 2.82
CA ARG A 80 -2.80 7.15 3.29
C ARG A 80 -3.88 7.17 2.21
N SER A 81 -4.97 6.48 2.50
CA SER A 81 -6.22 6.52 1.72
C SER A 81 -7.34 6.97 2.66
N VAL A 82 -7.83 8.19 2.46
CA VAL A 82 -8.81 8.81 3.36
C VAL A 82 -9.80 9.68 2.58
N GLY A 83 -10.99 9.83 3.11
CA GLY A 83 -12.06 10.66 2.53
C GLY A 83 -13.00 11.24 3.58
N PRO A 84 -14.04 11.98 3.15
CA PRO A 84 -14.94 12.72 4.04
C PRO A 84 -15.52 11.89 5.17
N TRP A 85 -16.00 10.68 4.87
CA TRP A 85 -16.60 9.78 5.87
C TRP A 85 -15.61 9.25 6.91
N SER A 86 -14.30 9.22 6.60
CA SER A 86 -13.29 8.56 7.44
C SER A 86 -12.58 9.50 8.40
N ILE A 87 -12.33 10.74 7.97
CA ILE A 87 -11.53 11.74 8.72
C ILE A 87 -12.11 13.16 8.63
N GLY A 88 -13.34 13.34 8.13
CA GLY A 88 -13.97 14.65 7.97
C GLY A 88 -13.29 15.60 6.98
N THR A 89 -12.42 15.10 6.09
CA THR A 89 -11.77 15.91 5.06
C THR A 89 -12.76 16.33 3.96
N LYS A 90 -12.51 17.48 3.32
CA LYS A 90 -13.33 17.94 2.18
C LYS A 90 -13.02 17.19 0.88
N THR A 91 -11.77 16.72 0.73
CA THR A 91 -11.28 16.07 -0.48
C THR A 91 -10.79 14.66 -0.16
N ILE A 92 -10.90 13.76 -1.14
CA ILE A 92 -10.30 12.44 -1.05
C ILE A 92 -8.78 12.59 -1.17
N GLU A 93 -8.06 11.87 -0.32
CA GLU A 93 -6.62 11.68 -0.44
C GLU A 93 -6.35 10.22 -0.80
N SER A 94 -5.65 10.00 -1.91
CA SER A 94 -5.26 8.70 -2.45
C SER A 94 -3.74 8.60 -2.57
N SER A 95 -3.01 9.13 -1.59
CA SER A 95 -1.55 9.26 -1.64
C SER A 95 -0.84 7.90 -1.70
N ILE A 96 -1.44 6.83 -1.17
CA ILE A 96 -0.94 5.45 -1.36
C ILE A 96 -0.90 5.06 -2.84
N GLN A 97 -2.00 5.24 -3.58
CA GLN A 97 -2.06 4.89 -5.01
C GLN A 97 -1.06 5.73 -5.80
N ASN A 98 -0.98 7.03 -5.51
CA ASN A 98 -0.04 7.93 -6.18
C ASN A 98 1.41 7.50 -5.95
N ALA A 99 1.77 7.13 -4.72
CA ALA A 99 3.10 6.63 -4.39
C ALA A 99 3.39 5.31 -5.12
N TYR A 100 2.45 4.37 -5.17
CA TYR A 100 2.60 3.13 -5.95
C TYR A 100 2.92 3.42 -7.42
N ILE A 101 2.13 4.28 -8.08
CA ILE A 101 2.32 4.63 -9.49
C ILE A 101 3.70 5.28 -9.69
N GLN A 102 4.08 6.23 -8.84
CA GLN A 102 5.38 6.89 -8.91
C GLN A 102 6.54 5.91 -8.75
N MET A 103 6.46 4.97 -7.80
CA MET A 103 7.50 3.96 -7.57
C MET A 103 7.61 2.99 -8.75
N ILE A 104 6.48 2.58 -9.34
CA ILE A 104 6.46 1.71 -10.53
C ILE A 104 7.08 2.42 -11.72
N ASP A 105 6.68 3.66 -11.97
CA ASP A 105 7.21 4.47 -13.07
C ASP A 105 8.71 4.74 -12.88
N ALA A 106 9.19 4.93 -11.65
CA ALA A 106 10.60 5.17 -11.35
C ALA A 106 11.48 3.89 -11.35
N ALA A 107 10.89 2.70 -11.24
CA ALA A 107 11.63 1.45 -11.09
C ALA A 107 12.59 1.18 -12.25
N LYS A 108 13.84 0.80 -11.96
CA LYS A 108 14.88 0.57 -12.99
C LYS A 108 15.10 -0.89 -13.33
N TYR A 109 15.11 -1.79 -12.35
CA TYR A 109 15.57 -3.18 -12.54
C TYR A 109 14.49 -4.22 -12.30
N TYR A 110 13.79 -4.12 -11.16
CA TYR A 110 12.70 -5.04 -10.86
C TYR A 110 11.68 -4.40 -9.91
N ILE A 111 10.51 -5.03 -9.81
CA ILE A 111 9.48 -4.76 -8.82
C ILE A 111 9.15 -6.07 -8.11
N TYR A 112 9.02 -6.01 -6.78
CA TYR A 112 8.58 -7.11 -5.94
C TYR A 112 7.32 -6.69 -5.19
N ILE A 113 6.26 -7.49 -5.28
CA ILE A 113 4.96 -7.22 -4.67
C ILE A 113 4.55 -8.46 -3.88
N GLU A 114 4.47 -8.32 -2.57
CA GLU A 114 3.69 -9.20 -1.70
C GLU A 114 2.41 -8.46 -1.32
N ASN A 115 1.25 -9.04 -1.60
CA ASN A 115 -0.02 -8.42 -1.24
C ASN A 115 -1.11 -9.47 -1.02
N GLN A 116 -2.07 -9.17 -0.16
CA GLN A 116 -3.23 -10.03 0.06
C GLN A 116 -4.16 -10.07 -1.16
N PHE A 117 -4.26 -8.95 -1.88
CA PHE A 117 -5.10 -8.81 -3.07
C PHE A 117 -4.31 -8.22 -4.23
N PHE A 118 -4.62 -8.69 -5.43
CA PHE A 118 -4.14 -8.12 -6.69
C PHE A 118 -5.30 -7.93 -7.65
N ILE A 119 -6.08 -6.87 -7.41
CA ILE A 119 -7.25 -6.53 -8.21
C ILE A 119 -6.94 -5.22 -8.93
N THR A 120 -6.59 -5.31 -10.20
CA THR A 120 -6.26 -4.17 -11.04
C THR A 120 -6.46 -4.52 -12.50
N MET A 121 -7.10 -3.62 -13.25
CA MET A 121 -7.37 -3.80 -14.68
C MET A 121 -7.18 -2.47 -15.41
N ALA A 122 -6.64 -2.52 -16.62
CA ALA A 122 -6.56 -1.36 -17.50
C ALA A 122 -7.92 -1.16 -18.20
N GLU A 123 -8.39 0.08 -18.24
CA GLU A 123 -9.61 0.48 -18.98
C GLU A 123 -10.92 -0.23 -18.55
N ASP A 124 -11.06 -0.57 -17.26
CA ASP A 124 -12.24 -1.25 -16.74
C ASP A 124 -13.34 -0.31 -16.21
N ALA A 125 -14.60 -0.71 -16.40
CA ALA A 125 -15.76 0.07 -15.96
C ALA A 125 -15.95 0.04 -14.43
N VAL A 126 -15.46 -0.99 -13.75
CA VAL A 126 -15.67 -1.25 -12.32
C VAL A 126 -14.41 -1.00 -11.51
N VAL A 127 -13.26 -1.53 -11.94
CA VAL A 127 -11.96 -1.40 -11.30
C VAL A 127 -11.30 -0.09 -11.73
N LYS A 128 -11.09 0.82 -10.76
CA LYS A 128 -10.66 2.21 -11.04
C LYS A 128 -9.22 2.54 -10.66
N ASN A 129 -8.52 1.66 -9.94
CA ASN A 129 -7.13 1.92 -9.61
C ASN A 129 -6.25 1.81 -10.86
N GLN A 130 -5.18 2.61 -10.94
CA GLN A 130 -4.34 2.72 -12.14
C GLN A 130 -3.06 1.87 -12.05
N LEU A 131 -3.06 0.83 -11.20
CA LEU A 131 -1.87 0.04 -10.95
C LEU A 131 -1.49 -0.81 -12.18
N ALA A 132 -2.48 -1.44 -12.83
CA ALA A 132 -2.30 -2.19 -14.07
C ALA A 132 -1.69 -1.33 -15.18
N GLU A 133 -2.22 -0.12 -15.37
CA GLU A 133 -1.73 0.82 -16.38
C GLU A 133 -0.28 1.26 -16.09
N ALA A 134 0.04 1.58 -14.83
CA ALA A 134 1.41 1.94 -14.45
C ALA A 134 2.40 0.79 -14.72
N LEU A 135 2.02 -0.43 -14.33
CA LEU A 135 2.87 -1.61 -14.54
C LEU A 135 3.02 -1.94 -16.03
N TYR A 136 1.95 -1.81 -16.82
CA TYR A 136 1.98 -1.96 -18.27
C TYR A 136 2.96 -0.97 -18.91
N ARG A 137 2.81 0.33 -18.63
CA ARG A 137 3.71 1.39 -19.14
C ARG A 137 5.16 1.09 -18.78
N ARG A 138 5.42 0.60 -17.56
CA ARG A 138 6.77 0.23 -17.13
C ARG A 138 7.33 -0.95 -17.92
N ILE A 139 6.55 -1.99 -18.18
CA ILE A 139 6.96 -3.16 -18.99
C ILE A 139 7.29 -2.72 -20.41
N ILE A 140 6.40 -1.95 -21.06
CA ILE A 140 6.60 -1.45 -22.42
C ILE A 140 7.85 -0.57 -22.51
N ARG A 141 8.11 0.29 -21.52
CA ARG A 141 9.34 1.09 -21.46
C ARG A 141 10.60 0.23 -21.43
N ALA A 142 10.62 -0.82 -20.60
CA ALA A 142 11.76 -1.75 -20.53
C ALA A 142 11.96 -2.48 -21.86
N HIS A 143 10.87 -2.98 -22.45
CA HIS A 143 10.91 -3.66 -23.74
C HIS A 143 11.46 -2.75 -24.85
N ALA A 144 10.92 -1.54 -24.98
CA ALA A 144 11.38 -0.55 -25.96
C ALA A 144 12.86 -0.18 -25.78
N SER A 145 13.34 -0.14 -24.53
CA SER A 145 14.75 0.17 -24.20
C SER A 145 15.66 -1.07 -24.22
N ARG A 146 15.13 -2.26 -24.57
CA ARG A 146 15.82 -3.56 -24.51
C ARG A 146 16.48 -3.84 -23.15
N GLU A 147 15.86 -3.37 -22.07
CA GLU A 147 16.33 -3.56 -20.70
C GLU A 147 15.78 -4.86 -20.11
N LYS A 148 16.63 -5.58 -19.38
CA LYS A 148 16.18 -6.72 -18.56
C LYS A 148 15.45 -6.18 -17.32
N PHE A 149 14.13 -6.26 -17.34
CA PHE A 149 13.26 -5.86 -16.22
C PHE A 149 12.37 -7.01 -15.75
N ARG A 150 12.15 -7.14 -14.44
CA ARG A 150 11.37 -8.25 -13.86
C ARG A 150 10.34 -7.77 -12.85
N ILE A 151 9.16 -8.38 -12.85
CA ILE A 151 8.12 -8.11 -11.86
C ILE A 151 7.77 -9.44 -11.20
N TYR A 152 7.83 -9.46 -9.88
CA TYR A 152 7.49 -10.61 -9.04
C TYR A 152 6.27 -10.25 -8.21
N ILE A 153 5.23 -11.08 -8.29
CA ILE A 153 3.99 -10.90 -7.56
C ILE A 153 3.73 -12.18 -6.76
N VAL A 154 3.65 -12.06 -5.45
CA VAL A 154 3.37 -13.14 -4.51
C VAL A 154 2.02 -12.87 -3.88
N LEU A 155 1.10 -13.83 -4.06
CA LEU A 155 -0.29 -13.76 -3.61
C LEU A 155 -0.63 -15.01 -2.80
N PRO A 156 -1.57 -14.91 -1.85
CA PRO A 156 -2.13 -16.11 -1.23
C PRO A 156 -2.79 -16.98 -2.31
N LEU A 157 -2.66 -18.30 -2.16
CA LEU A 157 -3.24 -19.26 -3.11
C LEU A 157 -4.77 -19.14 -3.20
N LEU A 158 -5.41 -18.83 -2.06
CA LEU A 158 -6.83 -18.56 -1.97
C LEU A 158 -7.05 -17.34 -1.04
N PRO A 159 -8.05 -16.49 -1.33
CA PRO A 159 -8.50 -15.46 -0.40
C PRO A 159 -8.88 -16.03 0.97
N GLY A 160 -8.47 -15.36 2.04
CA GLY A 160 -8.71 -15.79 3.42
C GLY A 160 -10.13 -15.48 3.93
N PHE A 161 -11.16 -16.00 3.26
CA PHE A 161 -12.56 -15.86 3.70
C PHE A 161 -13.17 -17.23 4.00
N ASP A 162 -13.99 -17.30 5.04
CA ASP A 162 -14.72 -18.52 5.42
C ASP A 162 -15.92 -18.80 4.49
N ASN A 163 -16.36 -17.80 3.73
CA ASN A 163 -17.52 -17.89 2.85
C ASN A 163 -17.11 -18.12 1.39
N VAL A 164 -17.53 -19.25 0.81
CA VAL A 164 -17.22 -19.64 -0.58
C VAL A 164 -17.65 -18.58 -1.61
N ASN A 165 -18.79 -17.92 -1.40
CA ASN A 165 -19.25 -16.87 -2.33
C ASN A 165 -18.34 -15.65 -2.29
N ALA A 166 -17.81 -15.30 -1.10
CA ALA A 166 -16.84 -14.21 -0.97
C ALA A 166 -15.50 -14.58 -1.63
N VAL A 167 -15.05 -15.82 -1.44
CA VAL A 167 -13.85 -16.36 -2.12
C VAL A 167 -14.02 -16.26 -3.63
N GLN A 168 -15.15 -16.74 -4.17
CA GLN A 168 -15.43 -16.73 -5.61
C GLN A 168 -15.52 -15.31 -6.17
N ALA A 169 -16.17 -14.39 -5.44
CA ALA A 169 -16.27 -13.00 -5.85
C ALA A 169 -14.89 -12.31 -5.92
N VAL A 170 -14.00 -12.58 -4.97
CA VAL A 170 -12.65 -12.03 -4.99
C VAL A 170 -11.81 -12.65 -6.11
N LEU A 171 -11.88 -13.98 -6.29
CA LEU A 171 -11.19 -14.67 -7.38
C LEU A 171 -11.66 -14.17 -8.76
N TYR A 172 -12.94 -13.84 -8.91
CA TYR A 172 -13.48 -13.26 -10.14
C TYR A 172 -12.74 -11.99 -10.59
N PHE A 173 -12.23 -11.20 -9.65
CA PHE A 173 -11.45 -9.99 -9.96
C PHE A 173 -9.93 -10.22 -9.98
N ILE A 174 -9.42 -11.15 -9.17
CA ILE A 174 -7.98 -11.48 -9.15
C ILE A 174 -7.55 -12.17 -10.44
N MET A 175 -8.31 -13.15 -10.93
CA MET A 175 -7.91 -13.98 -12.07
C MET A 175 -7.70 -13.13 -13.35
N PRO A 176 -8.62 -12.22 -13.75
CA PRO A 176 -8.39 -11.33 -14.89
C PRO A 176 -7.19 -10.39 -14.69
N SER A 177 -6.94 -9.93 -13.46
CA SER A 177 -5.78 -9.08 -13.15
C SER A 177 -4.45 -9.82 -13.40
N ILE A 178 -4.39 -11.11 -13.08
CA ILE A 178 -3.22 -11.98 -13.35
C ILE A 178 -3.11 -12.28 -14.85
N GLU A 179 -4.22 -12.59 -15.51
CA GLU A 179 -4.25 -12.88 -16.95
C GLU A 179 -3.76 -11.69 -17.79
N LEU A 180 -4.20 -10.48 -17.45
CA LEU A 180 -3.73 -9.25 -18.07
C LEU A 180 -2.20 -9.13 -18.01
N PHE A 181 -1.60 -9.48 -16.88
CA PHE A 181 -0.15 -9.52 -16.72
C PHE A 181 0.54 -10.57 -17.58
N ASN A 182 -0.06 -11.74 -17.72
CA ASN A 182 0.45 -12.77 -18.62
C ASN A 182 0.40 -12.30 -20.08
N CYS A 183 -0.65 -11.60 -20.49
CA CYS A 183 -0.74 -10.99 -21.82
C CYS A 183 0.38 -9.96 -22.06
N TYR A 184 0.68 -9.12 -21.07
CA TYR A 184 1.79 -8.16 -21.18
C TYR A 184 3.16 -8.84 -21.34
N ARG A 185 3.36 -9.96 -20.65
CA ARG A 185 4.57 -10.78 -20.83
C ARG A 185 4.66 -11.32 -22.24
N VAL A 186 3.59 -11.91 -22.77
CA VAL A 186 3.56 -12.47 -24.14
C VAL A 186 3.84 -11.37 -25.17
N TYR A 187 3.17 -10.23 -25.08
CA TYR A 187 3.38 -9.09 -25.98
C TYR A 187 4.84 -8.60 -25.98
N SER A 188 5.49 -8.54 -24.81
CA SER A 188 6.89 -8.13 -24.69
C SER A 188 7.89 -9.15 -25.28
N ILE A 189 7.49 -10.41 -25.43
CA ILE A 189 8.32 -11.45 -26.04
C ILE A 189 8.12 -11.46 -27.56
N ASP A 190 6.88 -11.40 -28.03
CA ASP A 190 6.58 -11.53 -29.47
C ASP A 190 7.13 -10.34 -30.30
N ASN A 191 7.11 -9.13 -29.75
CA ASN A 191 7.74 -7.96 -30.41
C ASN A 191 9.28 -7.95 -30.32
N SER A 192 9.89 -8.86 -29.57
CA SER A 192 11.36 -9.05 -29.60
C SER A 192 11.81 -9.96 -30.74
N LEU A 193 10.86 -10.62 -31.41
CA LEU A 193 11.06 -11.53 -32.54
C LEU A 193 10.69 -10.89 -33.90
N SER A 194 10.18 -9.66 -33.92
CA SER A 194 10.04 -8.89 -35.17
C SER A 194 11.40 -8.28 -35.57
N PRO A 195 11.88 -8.51 -36.81
CA PRO A 195 13.24 -8.15 -37.25
C PRO A 195 13.55 -6.65 -37.20
#